data_AF-X1AL58-F1
#
_entry.id   AF-X1AL58-F1
#
_cell.length_a   1.000
_cell.length_b   1.000
_cell.length_c   1.000
_cell.angle_alpha   90.00
_cell.angle_beta   90.00
_cell.angle_gamma   90.00
#
_symmetry.space_group_name_H-M   'P 1'
#
loop_
_entity.id
_entity.type
_entity.pdbx_description
1 polymer ?
#
loop_
_entity_poly.entity_id
_entity_poly.type
_entity_poly.pdbx_seq_one_letter_code
_entity_poly.pdbx_strand_id
1 'polypeptide(L)'
;MKRYRVVQFDFDSRARTLAEEVQDSWDELVKQAHWNNEKRIRESLIFSYGPHSYDEKIQNFIDLGDKPFSILAFHNRFFEDARTAFVMGAYYPCLTAICALGERILNHLILLLREDFV
;
A
#
# COMPACT_ATOMS: atom_id res chain seq x y z
N MET A 1 18.87 9.83 -27.48
CA MET A 1 18.64 9.35 -26.10
C MET A 1 17.41 10.08 -25.55
N LYS A 2 16.28 9.39 -25.36
CA LYS A 2 15.08 10.01 -24.75
C LYS A 2 15.31 10.14 -23.24
N ARG A 3 15.19 11.34 -22.69
CA ARG A 3 15.25 11.58 -21.24
C ARG A 3 13.82 11.62 -20.70
N TYR A 4 13.47 10.70 -19.81
CA TYR A 4 12.16 10.65 -19.17
C TYR A 4 12.23 11.36 -17.82
N ARG A 5 11.27 12.25 -17.55
CA ARG A 5 11.10 12.90 -16.25
C ARG A 5 10.03 12.13 -15.48
N VAL A 6 10.38 11.62 -14.30
CA VAL A 6 9.38 11.08 -13.36
C VAL A 6 8.58 12.25 -12.81
N VAL A 7 7.26 12.25 -13.07
CA VAL A 7 6.35 13.31 -12.59
C VAL A 7 5.66 12.88 -11.30
N GLN A 8 5.41 11.59 -11.13
CA GLN A 8 4.71 11.04 -9.97
C GLN A 8 5.25 9.64 -9.64
N PHE A 9 5.30 9.33 -8.35
CA PHE A 9 5.60 8.01 -7.81
C PHE A 9 4.64 7.73 -6.65
N ASP A 10 4.51 6.47 -6.27
CA ASP A 10 3.59 6.03 -5.23
C ASP A 10 4.16 4.81 -4.49
N PHE A 11 4.18 4.85 -3.16
CA PHE A 11 4.58 3.77 -2.26
C PHE A 11 4.11 4.06 -0.84
N ASP A 12 4.05 3.04 0.00
CA ASP A 12 3.71 3.16 1.42
C ASP A 12 4.41 2.07 2.22
N SER A 13 5.27 2.46 3.16
CA SER A 13 6.03 1.55 4.02
C SER A 13 5.58 1.59 5.49
N ARG A 14 4.43 2.22 5.78
CA ARG A 14 3.95 2.35 7.16
C ARG A 14 3.65 0.98 7.79
N ALA A 15 3.20 0.01 6.98
CA ALA A 15 2.90 -1.34 7.44
C ALA A 15 4.15 -2.00 8.03
N ARG A 16 5.30 -1.90 7.36
CA ARG A 16 6.58 -2.36 7.89
C ARG A 16 6.93 -1.74 9.25
N THR A 17 6.79 -0.42 9.40
CA THR A 17 7.09 0.25 10.68
C THR A 17 6.20 -0.27 11.82
N LEU A 18 4.92 -0.57 11.54
CA LEU A 18 4.00 -1.14 12.53
C LEU A 18 4.28 -2.62 12.84
N ALA A 19 4.81 -3.36 11.87
CA ALA A 19 5.14 -4.78 12.02
C ALA A 19 6.51 -5.03 12.68
N GLU A 20 7.38 -4.01 12.73
CA GLU A 20 8.73 -4.14 13.24
C GLU A 20 8.75 -4.14 14.78
N GLU A 21 9.25 -5.26 15.33
CA GLU A 21 9.45 -5.41 16.77
C GLU A 21 10.69 -4.63 17.23
N VAL A 22 10.54 -3.87 18.31
CA VAL A 22 11.65 -3.15 18.93
C VAL A 22 12.64 -4.14 19.52
N GLN A 23 13.90 -4.05 19.09
CA GLN A 23 14.95 -4.94 19.58
C GLN A 23 15.64 -4.34 20.82
N ASP A 24 15.98 -5.19 21.78
CA ASP A 24 16.64 -4.77 23.02
C ASP A 24 18.01 -4.11 22.76
N SER A 25 18.69 -4.52 21.70
CA SER A 25 20.00 -4.01 21.29
C SER A 25 19.98 -2.60 20.70
N TRP A 26 18.80 -2.02 20.46
CA TRP A 26 18.69 -0.67 19.93
C TRP A 26 19.05 0.38 20.99
N ASP A 27 19.60 1.49 20.53
CA ASP A 27 19.77 2.69 21.36
C ASP A 27 18.41 3.18 21.85
N GLU A 28 18.33 3.65 23.10
CA GLU A 28 17.13 4.20 23.70
C GLU A 28 16.51 5.35 22.88
N LEU A 29 17.34 6.17 22.23
CA LEU A 29 16.84 7.22 21.33
C LEU A 29 16.13 6.65 20.10
N VAL A 30 16.61 5.52 19.57
CA VAL A 30 16.00 4.83 18.41
C VAL A 30 14.69 4.17 18.82
N LYS A 31 14.65 3.53 19.99
CA LYS A 31 13.40 2.96 20.55
C LYS A 31 12.33 4.02 20.72
N GLN A 32 12.68 5.17 21.30
CA GLN A 32 11.76 6.30 21.46
C GLN A 32 11.27 6.85 20.11
N ALA A 33 12.17 6.99 19.13
CA ALA A 33 11.79 7.42 17.78
C ALA A 33 10.82 6.44 17.12
N HIS A 34 11.05 5.13 17.28
CA HIS A 34 10.16 4.08 16.76
C HIS A 34 8.77 4.18 17.37
N TRP A 35 8.65 4.23 18.70
CA TRP A 35 7.36 4.33 19.38
C TRP A 35 6.58 5.60 18.99
N ASN A 36 7.28 6.72 18.83
CA ASN A 36 6.67 7.97 18.35
C ASN A 36 6.15 7.85 16.91
N ASN A 37 6.91 7.18 16.03
CA ASN A 37 6.48 6.92 14.67
C ASN A 37 5.26 5.99 14.63
N GLU A 38 5.29 4.90 15.39
CA GLU A 38 4.19 3.94 15.50
C GLU A 38 2.90 4.65 15.94
N LYS A 39 2.97 5.44 17.01
CA LYS A 39 1.82 6.21 17.53
C LYS A 39 1.24 7.14 16.47
N ARG A 40 2.10 7.92 15.79
CA ARG A 40 1.68 8.85 14.73
C ARG A 40 1.03 8.11 13.54
N ILE A 41 1.57 6.96 13.16
CA ILE A 41 1.01 6.14 12.09
C ILE A 41 -0.37 5.63 12.49
N ARG A 42 -0.53 5.08 13.70
CA ARG A 42 -1.84 4.60 14.21
C ARG A 42 -2.88 5.72 14.21
N GLU A 43 -2.54 6.91 14.73
CA GLU A 43 -3.42 8.08 14.70
C GLU A 43 -3.81 8.48 13.27
N SER A 44 -2.86 8.49 12.34
CA SER A 44 -3.12 8.76 10.92
C SER A 44 -4.05 7.72 10.30
N LEU A 45 -3.88 6.43 10.60
CA LEU A 45 -4.74 5.36 10.05
C LEU A 45 -6.16 5.46 10.61
N ILE A 46 -6.31 5.77 11.91
CA ILE A 46 -7.61 6.01 12.54
C ILE A 46 -8.31 7.20 11.88
N PHE A 47 -7.58 8.27 11.57
CA PHE A 47 -8.12 9.42 10.86
C PHE A 47 -8.56 9.06 9.43
N SER A 48 -7.77 8.29 8.69
CA SER A 48 -8.05 7.91 7.30
C SER A 48 -9.21 6.91 7.16
N TYR A 49 -9.28 5.90 8.02
CA TYR A 49 -10.23 4.79 7.92
C TYR A 49 -11.39 4.88 8.91
N GLY A 50 -11.36 5.86 9.82
CA GLY A 50 -12.36 6.09 10.86
C GLY A 50 -12.16 5.21 12.09
N PRO A 51 -12.70 5.63 13.25
CA PRO A 51 -12.40 5.04 14.56
C PRO A 51 -13.13 3.73 14.86
N HIS A 52 -14.21 3.41 14.13
CA HIS A 52 -14.93 2.16 14.36
C HIS A 52 -14.09 0.95 13.94
N SER A 53 -13.99 -0.06 14.80
CA SER A 53 -13.17 -1.28 14.60
C SER A 53 -11.72 -0.98 14.18
N TYR A 54 -11.12 0.05 14.78
CA TYR A 54 -9.80 0.52 14.36
C TYR A 54 -8.69 -0.53 14.60
N ASP A 55 -8.81 -1.38 15.63
CA ASP A 55 -7.83 -2.45 15.88
C ASP A 55 -7.79 -3.45 14.70
N GLU A 56 -8.95 -3.88 14.20
CA GLU A 56 -9.06 -4.76 13.02
C GLU A 56 -8.52 -4.07 11.77
N LYS A 57 -8.81 -2.79 11.57
CA LYS A 57 -8.30 -2.01 10.43
C LYS A 57 -6.78 -1.88 10.46
N ILE A 58 -6.19 -1.65 11.63
CA ILE A 58 -4.74 -1.60 11.79
C ILE A 58 -4.13 -2.96 11.47
N GLN A 59 -4.73 -4.04 11.98
CA GLN A 59 -4.26 -5.39 11.68
C GLN A 59 -4.34 -5.70 10.18
N ASN A 60 -5.47 -5.40 9.53
CA ASN A 60 -5.63 -5.56 8.09
C ASN A 60 -4.59 -4.76 7.30
N PHE A 61 -4.28 -3.53 7.75
CA PHE A 61 -3.25 -2.70 7.11
C PHE A 61 -1.84 -3.31 7.24
N ILE A 62 -1.52 -3.90 8.40
CA ILE A 62 -0.27 -4.63 8.63
C ILE A 62 -0.21 -5.89 7.76
N ASP A 63 -1.27 -6.70 7.75
CA ASP A 63 -1.36 -7.96 7.00
C ASP A 63 -1.25 -7.76 5.49
N LEU A 64 -1.77 -6.64 4.99
CA LEU A 64 -1.68 -6.25 3.58
C LEU A 64 -0.25 -5.86 3.17
N GLY A 65 0.60 -5.49 4.14
CA GLY A 65 1.99 -5.13 3.94
C GLY A 65 2.21 -3.84 3.15
N ASP A 66 3.46 -3.61 2.77
CA ASP A 66 3.87 -2.40 2.07
C ASP A 66 3.20 -2.26 0.70
N LYS A 67 2.86 -1.02 0.33
CA LYS A 67 2.46 -0.70 -1.03
C LYS A 67 3.73 -0.60 -1.90
N PRO A 68 3.89 -1.45 -2.93
CA PRO A 68 5.07 -1.45 -3.79
C PRO A 68 5.26 -0.12 -4.50
N PHE A 69 6.51 0.21 -4.77
CA PHE A 69 6.89 1.40 -5.51
C PHE A 69 6.39 1.32 -6.97
N SER A 70 5.66 2.34 -7.41
CA SER A 70 5.13 2.46 -8.76
C SER A 70 5.37 3.84 -9.35
N ILE A 71 5.89 3.87 -10.58
CA ILE A 71 6.06 5.09 -11.40
C ILE A 71 4.87 5.25 -12.38
N LEU A 72 4.06 4.19 -12.55
CA LEU A 72 2.94 4.17 -13.49
C LEU A 72 1.64 4.54 -12.77
N ALA A 73 1.28 5.81 -12.80
CA ALA A 73 0.10 6.34 -12.10
C ALA A 73 -1.23 5.68 -12.51
N PHE A 74 -1.31 5.11 -13.72
CA PHE A 74 -2.58 4.69 -14.33
C PHE A 74 -3.36 3.64 -13.52
N HIS A 75 -2.68 2.74 -12.82
CA HIS A 75 -3.31 1.68 -12.02
C HIS A 75 -3.26 1.95 -10.51
N ASN A 76 -2.45 2.93 -10.08
CA ASN A 76 -2.18 3.19 -8.67
C ASN A 76 -3.43 3.59 -7.89
N ARG A 77 -4.32 4.39 -8.51
CA ARG A 77 -5.60 4.78 -7.89
C ARG A 77 -6.51 3.59 -7.63
N PHE A 78 -6.71 2.72 -8.63
CA PHE A 78 -7.55 1.53 -8.47
C PHE A 78 -6.96 0.55 -7.48
N PHE A 79 -5.62 0.44 -7.45
CA PHE A 79 -4.94 -0.36 -6.45
C PHE A 79 -5.14 0.20 -5.04
N GLU A 80 -5.07 1.52 -4.86
CA GLU A 80 -5.34 2.18 -3.58
C GLU A 80 -6.79 1.96 -3.10
N ASP A 81 -7.76 2.03 -4.01
CA ASP A 81 -9.17 1.77 -3.70
C ASP A 81 -9.36 0.32 -3.22
N ALA A 82 -8.73 -0.65 -3.88
CA ALA A 82 -8.77 -2.06 -3.48
C ALA A 82 -8.11 -2.30 -2.12
N ARG A 83 -6.93 -1.70 -1.89
CA ARG A 83 -6.24 -1.75 -0.59
C ARG A 83 -7.10 -1.15 0.53
N THR A 84 -7.72 -0.01 0.27
CA THR A 84 -8.65 0.64 1.20
C THR A 84 -9.84 -0.26 1.53
N ALA A 85 -10.42 -0.92 0.53
CA ALA A 85 -11.51 -1.88 0.75
C ALA A 85 -11.09 -3.01 1.69
N PHE A 86 -9.88 -3.57 1.52
CA PHE A 86 -9.35 -4.60 2.41
C PHE A 86 -9.21 -4.09 3.85
N VAL A 87 -8.56 -2.93 4.03
CA VAL A 87 -8.35 -2.33 5.36
C VAL A 87 -9.67 -2.11 6.08
N MET A 88 -10.69 -1.64 5.36
CA MET A 88 -12.03 -1.38 5.89
C MET A 88 -12.86 -2.64 6.17
N GLY A 89 -12.34 -3.84 5.94
CA GLY A 89 -13.04 -5.12 6.13
C GLY A 89 -13.99 -5.48 4.98
N ALA A 90 -13.98 -4.72 3.88
CA ALA A 90 -14.77 -4.99 2.68
C ALA A 90 -14.05 -6.02 1.78
N TYR A 91 -13.86 -7.24 2.30
CA TYR A 91 -13.02 -8.26 1.67
C TYR A 91 -13.53 -8.72 0.30
N TYR A 92 -14.84 -8.91 0.13
CA TYR A 92 -15.41 -9.30 -1.18
C TYR A 92 -15.28 -8.20 -2.24
N PRO A 93 -15.59 -6.92 -1.95
CA PRO A 93 -15.24 -5.81 -2.83
C PRO A 93 -13.74 -5.71 -3.16
N CYS A 94 -12.85 -5.90 -2.18
CA CYS A 94 -11.40 -5.92 -2.44
C CYS A 94 -11.03 -7.03 -3.43
N LEU A 95 -11.50 -8.26 -3.20
CA LEU A 95 -11.21 -9.41 -4.04
C LEU A 95 -11.65 -9.16 -5.49
N THR A 96 -12.87 -8.69 -5.68
CA THR A 96 -13.41 -8.40 -7.02
C THR A 96 -12.66 -7.25 -7.70
N ALA A 97 -12.30 -6.20 -6.96
CA ALA A 97 -11.52 -5.07 -7.49
C ALA A 97 -10.11 -5.50 -7.96
N ILE A 98 -9.42 -6.35 -7.18
CA ILE A 98 -8.09 -6.84 -7.55
C ILE A 98 -8.14 -7.76 -8.78
N CYS A 99 -9.13 -8.65 -8.89
CA CYS A 99 -9.31 -9.47 -10.09
C CYS A 99 -9.49 -8.60 -11.34
N ALA A 100 -10.41 -7.63 -11.29
CA ALA A 100 -10.67 -6.73 -12.41
C ALA A 100 -9.44 -5.87 -12.76
N LEU A 101 -8.69 -5.41 -11.75
CA LEU A 101 -7.46 -4.65 -11.97
C LEU A 101 -6.38 -5.50 -12.63
N GLY A 102 -6.21 -6.75 -12.20
CA GLY A 102 -5.29 -7.72 -12.80
C GLY A 102 -5.62 -7.99 -14.27
N GLU A 103 -6.89 -8.25 -14.58
CA GLU A 103 -7.38 -8.42 -15.96
C GLU A 103 -7.08 -7.19 -16.82
N ARG A 104 -7.34 -5.99 -16.28
CA ARG A 104 -7.06 -4.72 -16.98
C ARG A 104 -5.58 -4.52 -17.27
N ILE A 105 -4.71 -4.82 -16.30
CA ILE A 105 -3.25 -4.74 -16.48
C ILE A 105 -2.80 -5.74 -17.55
N LEU A 106 -3.28 -6.98 -17.49
CA LEU A 106 -2.95 -8.01 -18.48
C LEU A 106 -3.39 -7.60 -19.89
N ASN A 107 -4.62 -7.12 -20.04
CA ASN A 107 -5.13 -6.64 -21.32
C ASN A 107 -4.28 -5.50 -21.87
N HIS A 108 -3.88 -4.55 -21.02
CA HIS A 108 -3.00 -3.46 -21.42
C HIS A 108 -1.64 -3.97 -21.90
N LEU A 109 -1.03 -4.92 -21.18
CA LEU A 109 0.25 -5.52 -21.57
C LEU A 109 0.16 -6.25 -22.91
N ILE A 110 -0.88 -7.08 -23.10
CA ILE A 110 -1.08 -7.83 -24.36
C ILE A 110 -1.21 -6.86 -25.54
N LEU A 111 -2.02 -5.81 -25.41
CA LEU A 111 -2.22 -4.84 -26.49
C LEU A 111 -0.95 -4.03 -26.81
N LEU A 112 -0.18 -3.65 -25.80
CA LEU A 112 1.06 -2.90 -26.00
C LEU A 112 2.18 -3.73 -26.61
N LEU A 113 2.30 -4.99 -26.19
CA LEU A 113 3.40 -5.86 -26.58
C LEU A 113 3.08 -6.68 -27.84
N ARG A 114 1.84 -6.64 -28.34
CA ARG A 114 1.39 -7.46 -29.47
C ARG A 114 2.32 -7.35 -30.68
N GLU A 115 2.72 -6.14 -31.03
CA GLU A 115 3.55 -5.88 -32.22
C GLU A 115 5.03 -6.22 -32.01
N ASP A 116 5.46 -6.46 -30.77
CA ASP A 116 6.85 -6.81 -30.43
C ASP A 116 7.11 -8.32 -30.49
N PHE A 117 6.06 -9.15 -30.54
CA PHE A 117 6.12 -10.62 -30.51
C PHE A 117 5.45 -11.32 -31.71
N VAL A 118 5.03 -10.56 -32.72
CA VAL A 118 4.51 -11.05 -34.01
C VAL A 118 5.53 -10.76 -35.11
#